data_AF-A0A7V1HED6-F1
#
_entry.id   AF-A0A7V1HED6-F1
#
_cell.length_a   1.000
_cell.length_b   1.000
_cell.length_c   1.000
_cell.angle_alpha   90.00
_cell.angle_beta   90.00
_cell.angle_gamma   90.00
#
_symmetry.space_group_name_H-M   'P 1'
#
loop_
_entity.id
_entity.type
_entity.pdbx_description
1 polymer ?
#
loop_
_entity_poly.entity_id
_entity_poly.type
_entity_poly.pdbx_seq_one_letter_code
_entity_poly.pdbx_strand_id
1 'polypeptide(L)'
;MYETEFIHYTTIALVVGVNSISVGIGEGMASATALESISRQPNARANIVRVAVLGMALIETAAIMGLLVSFILLLGTQPELKTWYSYLSEIGIAFAICLSGFVIGIVSAWPVQAACHAITRQPFFSQRILVFMIMTQALIQTPLIAALIVALFIKIQAIDALTISDSCRLIASGLSVGLGSIGPAIGLALFAKAAINGLGISRTTYNKLFSFTLISEAIIETPVIFSFVVAIILLFITPKPQTNDLLAGITFLAAGLCTG
;
A
#
# COMPACT_ATOMS: atom_id res chain seq x y z
N MET A 1 -22.96 18.09 16.47
CA MET A 1 -23.26 16.65 16.29
C MET A 1 -23.19 16.26 14.81
N TYR A 2 -23.88 16.96 13.89
CA TYR A 2 -23.82 16.66 12.46
C TYR A 2 -22.44 16.84 11.79
N GLU A 3 -21.63 17.82 12.21
CA GLU A 3 -20.30 18.04 11.60
C GLU A 3 -19.29 16.93 11.92
N THR A 4 -19.46 16.21 13.03
CA THR A 4 -18.46 15.24 13.51
C THR A 4 -18.63 13.87 12.86
N GLU A 5 -19.88 13.47 12.59
CA GLU A 5 -20.19 12.28 11.81
C GLU A 5 -19.75 12.41 10.34
N PHE A 6 -19.71 13.64 9.81
CA PHE A 6 -19.23 13.91 8.46
C PHE A 6 -17.79 13.44 8.26
N ILE A 7 -16.90 13.65 9.24
CA ILE A 7 -15.49 13.21 9.16
C ILE A 7 -15.40 11.69 9.06
N HIS A 8 -16.21 10.97 9.84
CA HIS A 8 -16.25 9.51 9.84
C HIS A 8 -16.66 8.96 8.46
N TYR A 9 -17.81 9.39 7.94
CA TYR A 9 -18.31 8.92 6.64
C TYR A 9 -17.42 9.38 5.48
N THR A 10 -16.83 10.57 5.57
CA THR A 10 -15.86 11.04 4.58
C THR A 10 -14.61 10.16 4.59
N THR A 11 -14.10 9.78 5.76
CA THR A 11 -12.96 8.86 5.89
C THR A 11 -13.26 7.51 5.25
N ILE A 12 -14.43 6.93 5.51
CA ILE A 12 -14.90 5.68 4.90
C ILE A 12 -14.92 5.79 3.36
N ALA A 13 -15.53 6.85 2.84
CA ALA A 13 -15.63 7.08 1.40
C ALA A 13 -14.26 7.28 0.74
N LEU A 14 -13.37 8.02 1.39
CA LEU A 14 -12.04 8.36 0.88
C LEU A 14 -11.15 7.11 0.78
N VAL A 15 -11.17 6.24 1.80
CA VAL A 15 -10.38 5.00 1.83
C VAL A 15 -10.73 4.06 0.67
N VAL A 16 -12.02 3.93 0.33
CA VAL A 16 -12.43 3.12 -0.83
C VAL A 16 -12.14 3.86 -2.13
N GLY A 17 -12.56 5.12 -2.23
CA GLY A 17 -12.51 5.89 -3.47
C GLY A 17 -11.08 6.04 -4.01
N VAL A 18 -10.14 6.45 -3.16
CA VAL A 18 -8.75 6.70 -3.58
C VAL A 18 -8.06 5.42 -4.02
N ASN A 19 -8.23 4.33 -3.28
CA ASN A 19 -7.60 3.05 -3.62
C ASN A 19 -8.19 2.47 -4.91
N SER A 20 -9.52 2.52 -5.09
CA SER A 20 -10.17 2.04 -6.32
C SER A 20 -9.71 2.82 -7.57
N ILE A 21 -9.50 4.13 -7.46
CA ILE A 21 -8.95 4.93 -8.57
C ILE A 21 -7.55 4.44 -8.94
N SER A 22 -6.67 4.24 -7.96
CA SER A 22 -5.29 3.81 -8.21
C SER A 22 -5.20 2.43 -8.86
N VAL A 23 -6.02 1.49 -8.37
CA VAL A 23 -6.10 0.12 -8.88
C VAL A 23 -6.65 0.12 -10.31
N GLY A 24 -7.73 0.87 -10.57
CA GLY A 24 -8.27 0.99 -11.94
C GLY A 24 -7.25 1.54 -12.94
N ILE A 25 -6.41 2.49 -12.53
CA ILE A 25 -5.29 2.98 -13.36
C ILE A 25 -4.25 1.86 -13.57
N GLY A 26 -3.83 1.17 -12.52
CA GLY A 26 -2.84 0.10 -12.59
C GLY A 26 -3.28 -1.08 -13.46
N GLU A 27 -4.53 -1.54 -13.30
CA GLU A 27 -5.10 -2.61 -14.11
C GLU A 27 -5.32 -2.19 -15.57
N GLY A 28 -5.72 -0.94 -15.82
CA GLY A 28 -5.81 -0.39 -17.17
C GLY A 28 -4.46 -0.40 -17.88
N MET A 29 -3.40 0.01 -17.17
CA MET A 29 -2.01 -0.04 -17.65
C MET A 29 -1.55 -1.48 -17.93
N ALA A 30 -1.85 -2.43 -17.05
CA ALA A 30 -1.50 -3.83 -17.22
C ALA A 30 -2.25 -4.47 -18.40
N SER A 31 -3.56 -4.19 -18.52
CA SER A 31 -4.43 -4.68 -19.59
C SER A 31 -4.00 -4.16 -20.97
N ALA A 32 -3.69 -2.87 -21.08
CA ALA A 32 -3.22 -2.27 -22.33
C ALA A 32 -1.93 -2.97 -22.83
N THR A 33 -0.96 -3.18 -21.93
CA THR A 33 0.29 -3.88 -22.27
C THR A 33 0.07 -5.36 -22.57
N ALA A 34 -0.88 -6.02 -21.91
CA ALA A 34 -1.24 -7.40 -22.21
C ALA A 34 -1.81 -7.53 -23.63
N LEU A 35 -2.72 -6.63 -24.04
CA LEU A 35 -3.27 -6.59 -25.39
C LEU A 35 -2.19 -6.32 -26.45
N GLU A 36 -1.28 -5.38 -26.20
CA GLU A 36 -0.13 -5.12 -27.07
C GLU A 36 0.79 -6.35 -27.18
N SER A 37 1.02 -7.05 -26.08
CA SER A 37 1.84 -8.26 -26.05
C SER A 37 1.20 -9.40 -26.83
N ILE A 38 -0.13 -9.55 -26.75
CA ILE A 38 -0.91 -10.55 -27.51
C ILE A 38 -0.87 -10.23 -29.00
N SER A 39 -0.98 -8.96 -29.39
CA SER A 39 -0.92 -8.57 -30.81
C SER A 39 0.45 -8.84 -31.41
N ARG A 40 1.52 -8.65 -30.64
CA ARG A 40 2.90 -8.95 -31.03
C ARG A 40 3.20 -10.45 -31.08
N GLN A 41 2.62 -11.25 -30.19
CA GLN A 41 2.81 -12.71 -30.15
C GLN A 41 1.50 -13.47 -29.88
N PRO A 42 0.67 -13.71 -30.92
CA PRO A 42 -0.63 -14.38 -30.77
C PRO A 42 -0.52 -15.82 -30.23
N ASN A 43 0.56 -16.52 -30.59
CA ASN A 43 0.82 -17.90 -30.15
C ASN A 43 1.04 -18.00 -28.62
N ALA A 44 1.44 -16.90 -27.97
CA ALA A 44 1.65 -16.85 -26.52
C ALA A 44 0.44 -16.32 -25.76
N ARG A 45 -0.71 -16.10 -26.43
CA ARG A 45 -1.91 -15.48 -25.84
C ARG A 45 -2.31 -16.10 -24.50
N ALA A 46 -2.40 -17.42 -24.43
CA ALA A 46 -2.82 -18.12 -23.21
C ALA A 46 -1.87 -17.79 -22.03
N ASN A 47 -0.56 -17.74 -22.28
CA ASN A 47 0.43 -17.42 -21.26
C ASN A 47 0.37 -15.95 -20.85
N ILE A 48 0.22 -15.03 -21.81
CA ILE A 48 0.14 -13.58 -21.54
C ILE A 48 -1.13 -13.25 -20.75
N VAL A 49 -2.29 -13.78 -21.16
CA VAL A 49 -3.56 -13.60 -20.44
C VAL A 49 -3.44 -14.13 -19.01
N ARG A 50 -2.86 -15.32 -18.83
CA ARG A 50 -2.68 -15.90 -17.50
C ARG A 50 -1.85 -15.00 -16.58
N VAL A 51 -0.74 -14.47 -17.08
CA VAL A 51 0.13 -13.57 -16.30
C VAL A 51 -0.53 -12.23 -16.03
N ALA A 52 -1.21 -11.66 -17.02
CA ALA A 52 -1.92 -10.40 -16.86
C ALA A 52 -3.04 -10.52 -15.80
N VAL A 53 -3.88 -11.56 -15.88
CA VAL A 53 -4.99 -11.78 -14.93
C VAL A 53 -4.47 -12.03 -13.51
N LEU A 54 -3.43 -12.85 -13.34
CA LEU A 54 -2.83 -13.09 -12.03
C LEU A 54 -2.16 -11.82 -11.48
N GLY A 55 -1.52 -11.04 -12.34
CA GLY A 55 -0.92 -9.75 -11.98
C GLY A 55 -1.96 -8.72 -11.56
N MET A 56 -3.08 -8.62 -12.29
CA MET A 56 -4.20 -7.73 -11.97
C MET A 56 -4.86 -8.12 -10.64
N ALA A 57 -5.07 -9.41 -10.40
CA ALA A 57 -5.56 -9.87 -9.10
C ALA A 57 -4.67 -9.44 -7.91
N LEU A 58 -3.36 -9.30 -8.14
CA LEU A 58 -2.42 -8.78 -7.15
C LEU A 58 -2.47 -7.25 -7.04
N ILE A 59 -2.74 -6.53 -8.12
CA ILE A 59 -2.99 -5.08 -8.10
C ILE A 59 -4.27 -4.76 -7.30
N GLU A 60 -5.34 -5.55 -7.52
CA GLU A 60 -6.66 -5.41 -6.88
C GLU A 60 -6.60 -5.46 -5.34
N THR A 61 -5.57 -6.09 -4.77
CA THR A 61 -5.40 -6.18 -3.31
C THR A 61 -5.42 -4.81 -2.61
N ALA A 62 -4.95 -3.74 -3.24
CA ALA A 62 -5.00 -2.39 -2.68
C ALA A 62 -6.44 -1.86 -2.51
N ALA A 63 -7.31 -2.14 -3.48
CA ALA A 63 -8.73 -1.79 -3.41
C ALA A 63 -9.45 -2.66 -2.36
N ILE A 64 -9.15 -3.96 -2.32
CA ILE A 64 -9.72 -4.89 -1.33
C ILE A 64 -9.34 -4.46 0.10
N MET A 65 -8.12 -4.01 0.33
CA MET A 65 -7.67 -3.54 1.64
C MET A 65 -8.37 -2.23 2.04
N GLY A 66 -8.58 -1.32 1.10
CA GLY A 66 -9.41 -0.12 1.33
C GLY A 66 -10.87 -0.47 1.66
N LEU A 67 -11.46 -1.41 0.91
CA LEU A 67 -12.81 -1.92 1.16
C LEU A 67 -12.92 -2.58 2.54
N LEU A 68 -11.94 -3.40 2.93
CA LEU A 68 -11.90 -4.03 4.24
C LEU A 68 -11.90 -3.00 5.37
N VAL A 69 -11.04 -1.99 5.30
CA VAL A 69 -10.96 -0.92 6.31
C VAL A 69 -12.26 -0.11 6.36
N SER A 70 -12.85 0.17 5.20
CA SER A 70 -14.16 0.82 5.10
C SER A 70 -15.26 0.04 5.80
N PHE A 71 -15.34 -1.28 5.60
CA PHE A 71 -16.28 -2.13 6.34
C PHE A 71 -16.01 -2.14 7.84
N ILE A 72 -14.74 -2.18 8.27
CA ILE A 72 -14.37 -2.14 9.69
C ILE A 72 -14.81 -0.83 10.35
N LEU A 73 -14.68 0.29 9.64
CA LEU A 73 -15.12 1.59 10.12
C LEU A 73 -16.65 1.68 10.15
N LEU A 74 -17.32 1.25 9.09
CA LEU A 74 -18.79 1.33 8.96
C LEU A 74 -19.52 0.42 9.96
N LEU A 75 -19.03 -0.81 10.16
CA LEU A 75 -19.63 -1.77 11.10
C LEU A 75 -19.20 -1.52 12.55
N GLY A 76 -18.11 -0.77 12.77
CA GLY A 76 -17.59 -0.43 14.08
C GLY A 76 -18.19 0.84 14.69
N THR A 77 -19.22 1.42 14.07
CA THR A 77 -19.82 2.69 14.51
C THR A 77 -20.61 2.52 15.80
N GLN A 78 -20.06 3.04 16.90
CA GLN A 78 -20.76 3.18 18.18
C GLN A 78 -21.05 4.67 18.44
N PRO A 79 -22.27 5.15 18.17
CA PRO A 79 -22.59 6.58 18.20
C PRO A 79 -22.60 7.21 19.60
N GLU A 80 -22.76 6.42 20.65
CA GLU A 80 -22.99 6.95 22.01
C GLU A 80 -21.72 7.30 22.81
N LEU A 81 -20.52 6.95 22.31
CA LEU A 81 -19.25 7.06 23.05
C LEU A 81 -18.18 7.94 22.39
N LYS A 82 -18.41 8.45 21.18
CA LYS A 82 -17.35 9.12 20.39
C LYS A 82 -17.29 10.62 20.62
N THR A 83 -16.18 11.08 21.19
CA THR A 83 -15.80 12.49 21.29
C THR A 83 -15.32 13.03 19.92
N TRP A 84 -15.39 14.34 19.69
CA TRP A 84 -14.80 15.00 18.50
C TRP A 84 -13.38 14.52 18.15
N TYR A 85 -12.52 14.35 19.16
CA TYR A 85 -11.13 13.89 19.00
C TYR A 85 -11.03 12.45 18.48
N SER A 86 -12.02 11.60 18.75
CA SER A 86 -12.10 10.25 18.21
C SER A 86 -12.24 10.28 16.69
N TYR A 87 -13.18 11.09 16.18
CA TYR A 87 -13.38 11.27 14.75
C TYR A 87 -12.18 11.89 14.04
N LEU A 88 -11.51 12.85 14.68
CA LEU A 88 -10.30 13.46 14.14
C LEU A 88 -9.17 12.41 13.99
N SER A 89 -9.07 11.47 14.93
CA SER A 89 -8.07 10.40 14.90
C SER A 89 -8.25 9.43 13.72
N GLU A 90 -9.48 9.23 13.26
CA GLU A 90 -9.78 8.36 12.11
C GLU A 90 -9.17 8.89 10.80
N ILE A 91 -8.88 10.19 10.71
CA ILE A 91 -8.15 10.75 9.56
C ILE A 91 -6.75 10.10 9.43
N GLY A 92 -6.14 9.67 10.54
CA GLY A 92 -4.90 8.91 10.52
C GLY A 92 -5.02 7.57 9.76
N ILE A 93 -6.18 6.91 9.86
CA ILE A 93 -6.49 5.68 9.11
C ILE A 93 -6.55 5.99 7.62
N ALA A 94 -7.19 7.11 7.25
CA ALA A 94 -7.25 7.55 5.86
C ALA A 94 -5.84 7.75 5.29
N PHE A 95 -4.97 8.48 5.99
CA PHE A 95 -3.61 8.73 5.53
C PHE A 95 -2.78 7.45 5.39
N ALA A 96 -2.87 6.53 6.34
CA ALA A 96 -2.15 5.26 6.27
C ALA A 96 -2.53 4.46 5.02
N ILE A 97 -3.82 4.24 4.80
CA ILE A 97 -4.32 3.33 3.75
C ILE A 97 -4.32 3.99 2.38
N CYS A 98 -4.72 5.27 2.29
CA CYS A 98 -4.86 5.94 1.00
C CYS A 98 -3.51 6.23 0.37
N LEU A 99 -2.53 6.70 1.14
CA LEU A 99 -1.20 7.03 0.60
C LEU A 99 -0.47 5.76 0.14
N SER A 100 -0.47 4.71 0.98
CA SER A 100 0.16 3.43 0.63
C SER A 100 -0.58 2.73 -0.51
N GLY A 101 -1.91 2.62 -0.43
CA GLY A 101 -2.76 1.98 -1.42
C GLY A 101 -2.71 2.68 -2.78
N PHE A 102 -2.72 4.01 -2.81
CA PHE A 102 -2.67 4.77 -4.05
C PHE A 102 -1.38 4.51 -4.84
N VAL A 103 -0.24 4.53 -4.16
CA VAL A 103 1.05 4.29 -4.81
C VAL A 103 1.15 2.84 -5.23
N ILE A 104 0.87 1.89 -4.33
CA ILE A 104 1.00 0.46 -4.59
C ILE A 104 0.08 0.01 -5.73
N GLY A 105 -1.16 0.51 -5.79
CA GLY A 105 -2.10 0.19 -6.87
C GLY A 105 -1.55 0.55 -8.26
N ILE A 106 -0.93 1.73 -8.39
CA ILE A 106 -0.37 2.17 -9.68
C ILE A 106 0.93 1.43 -10.00
N VAL A 107 1.88 1.37 -9.06
CA VAL A 107 3.22 0.82 -9.34
C VAL A 107 3.21 -0.69 -9.52
N SER A 108 2.24 -1.39 -8.91
CA SER A 108 2.07 -2.85 -9.07
C SER A 108 1.76 -3.27 -10.50
N ALA A 109 1.39 -2.34 -11.39
CA ALA A 109 1.24 -2.60 -12.82
C ALA A 109 2.59 -2.82 -13.53
N TRP A 110 3.68 -2.18 -13.08
CA TRP A 110 4.96 -2.21 -13.79
C TRP A 110 5.60 -3.62 -13.89
N PRO A 111 5.60 -4.46 -12.85
CA PRO A 111 6.03 -5.86 -12.96
C PRO A 111 5.18 -6.66 -13.93
N VAL A 112 3.86 -6.43 -13.96
CA VAL A 112 2.93 -7.13 -14.87
C VAL A 112 3.24 -6.77 -16.32
N GLN A 113 3.43 -5.49 -16.61
CA GLN A 113 3.82 -5.01 -17.93
C GLN A 113 5.14 -5.64 -18.40
N ALA A 114 6.16 -5.65 -17.53
CA ALA A 114 7.43 -6.29 -17.83
C ALA A 114 7.27 -7.80 -18.08
N ALA A 115 6.42 -8.47 -17.30
CA ALA A 115 6.17 -9.91 -17.45
C ALA A 115 5.50 -10.23 -18.79
N CYS A 116 4.50 -9.44 -19.21
CA CYS A 116 3.87 -9.58 -20.52
C CYS A 116 4.89 -9.41 -21.66
N HIS A 117 5.73 -8.38 -21.60
CA HIS A 117 6.78 -8.16 -22.60
C HIS A 117 7.86 -9.26 -22.57
N ALA A 118 8.25 -9.75 -21.40
CA ALA A 118 9.23 -10.83 -21.26
C ALA A 118 8.70 -12.15 -21.85
N ILE A 119 7.41 -12.46 -21.62
CA ILE A 119 6.75 -13.66 -22.17
C ILE A 119 6.58 -13.55 -23.68
N THR A 120 6.33 -12.35 -24.20
CA THR A 120 6.30 -12.10 -25.66
C THR A 120 7.61 -12.51 -26.32
N ARG A 121 8.75 -12.25 -25.67
CA ARG A 121 10.09 -12.65 -26.14
C ARG A 121 10.40 -14.13 -25.87
N GLN A 122 9.92 -14.69 -24.76
CA GLN A 122 10.24 -16.05 -24.32
C GLN A 122 9.00 -16.85 -23.87
N PRO A 123 8.15 -17.30 -24.81
CA PRO A 123 6.88 -17.93 -24.48
C PRO A 123 7.03 -19.28 -23.76
N PHE A 124 8.10 -20.02 -24.02
CA PHE A 124 8.39 -21.32 -23.39
C PHE A 124 8.90 -21.21 -21.95
N PHE A 125 9.27 -20.01 -21.50
CA PHE A 125 9.76 -19.74 -20.14
C PHE A 125 8.70 -19.02 -19.27
N SER A 126 7.46 -18.96 -19.75
CA SER A 126 6.37 -18.18 -19.15
C SER A 126 6.06 -18.55 -17.70
N GLN A 127 6.06 -19.84 -17.36
CA GLN A 127 5.76 -20.30 -16.00
C GLN A 127 6.75 -19.76 -14.97
N ARG A 128 8.04 -19.70 -15.32
CA ARG A 128 9.08 -19.18 -14.42
C ARG A 128 9.03 -17.66 -14.30
N ILE A 129 8.68 -16.95 -15.38
CA ILE A 129 8.42 -15.50 -15.34
C ILE A 129 7.21 -15.19 -14.46
N LEU A 130 6.13 -15.96 -14.59
CA LEU A 130 4.94 -15.83 -13.75
C LEU A 130 5.29 -15.97 -12.27
N VAL A 131 5.98 -17.05 -11.89
CA VAL A 131 6.37 -17.27 -10.47
C VAL A 131 7.26 -16.14 -9.97
N PHE A 132 8.18 -15.67 -10.81
CA PHE A 132 9.05 -14.55 -10.46
C PHE A 132 8.26 -13.26 -10.23
N MET A 133 7.31 -12.94 -11.13
CA MET A 133 6.43 -11.78 -11.00
C MET A 133 5.61 -11.84 -9.71
N ILE A 134 4.97 -12.98 -9.42
CA ILE A 134 4.17 -13.17 -8.19
C ILE A 134 5.05 -12.96 -6.96
N MET A 135 6.27 -13.51 -6.96
CA MET A 135 7.21 -13.33 -5.86
C MET A 135 7.54 -11.85 -5.63
N THR A 136 7.90 -11.11 -6.68
CA THR A 136 8.22 -9.67 -6.55
C THR A 136 7.00 -8.83 -6.18
N GLN A 137 5.80 -9.18 -6.67
CA GLN A 137 4.57 -8.49 -6.30
C GLN A 137 4.17 -8.73 -4.84
N ALA A 138 4.45 -9.91 -4.29
CA ALA A 138 4.21 -10.17 -2.88
C ALA A 138 5.04 -9.24 -1.97
N LEU A 139 6.27 -8.91 -2.38
CA LEU A 139 7.12 -7.97 -1.66
C LEU A 139 6.68 -6.51 -1.86
N ILE A 140 6.22 -6.13 -3.06
CA ILE A 140 5.65 -4.79 -3.32
C ILE A 140 4.40 -4.50 -2.44
N GLN A 141 3.68 -5.53 -2.01
CA GLN A 141 2.47 -5.40 -1.19
C GLN A 141 2.74 -5.21 0.31
N THR A 142 3.94 -5.47 0.82
CA THR A 142 4.23 -5.40 2.26
C THR A 142 3.96 -4.04 2.91
N PRO A 143 4.20 -2.87 2.26
CA PRO A 143 3.92 -1.58 2.91
C PRO A 143 2.42 -1.35 3.13
N LEU A 144 1.58 -1.91 2.25
CA LEU A 144 0.12 -1.87 2.41
C LEU A 144 -0.33 -2.69 3.62
N ILE A 145 0.33 -3.82 3.89
CA ILE A 145 0.04 -4.65 5.07
C ILE A 145 0.45 -3.90 6.34
N ALA A 146 1.63 -3.25 6.36
CA ALA A 146 2.06 -2.40 7.48
C ALA A 146 1.07 -1.25 7.73
N ALA A 147 0.59 -0.60 6.67
CA ALA A 147 -0.44 0.44 6.77
C ALA A 147 -1.75 -0.09 7.35
N LEU A 148 -2.18 -1.30 6.96
CA LEU A 148 -3.35 -1.95 7.54
C LEU A 148 -3.17 -2.18 9.05
N ILE A 149 -2.02 -2.69 9.47
CA ILE A 149 -1.76 -2.95 10.89
C ILE A 149 -1.88 -1.64 11.69
N VAL A 150 -1.25 -0.56 11.23
CA VAL A 150 -1.34 0.76 11.88
C VAL A 150 -2.78 1.28 11.88
N ALA A 151 -3.52 1.16 10.78
CA ALA A 151 -4.92 1.54 10.71
C ALA A 151 -5.79 0.80 11.75
N LEU A 152 -5.57 -0.50 11.94
CA LEU A 152 -6.29 -1.29 12.94
C LEU A 152 -5.97 -0.85 14.38
N PHE A 153 -4.70 -0.55 14.67
CA PHE A 153 -4.31 -0.02 15.97
C PHE A 153 -4.92 1.37 16.23
N ILE A 154 -4.91 2.27 15.25
CA ILE A 154 -5.55 3.58 15.35
C ILE A 154 -7.04 3.42 15.66
N LYS A 155 -7.73 2.50 14.96
CA LYS A 155 -9.17 2.26 15.17
C LYS A 155 -9.48 1.81 16.60
N ILE A 156 -8.63 0.99 17.21
CA ILE A 156 -8.82 0.53 18.60
C ILE A 156 -8.60 1.69 19.57
N GLN A 157 -7.53 2.47 19.39
CA GLN A 157 -7.15 3.55 20.31
C GLN A 157 -7.98 4.83 20.13
N ALA A 158 -8.61 5.02 18.97
CA ALA A 158 -9.45 6.19 18.68
C ALA A 158 -10.63 6.33 19.65
N ILE A 159 -11.08 5.24 20.26
CA ILE A 159 -12.18 5.26 21.24
C ILE A 159 -11.78 6.04 22.51
N ASP A 160 -10.52 5.93 22.91
CA ASP A 160 -9.98 6.53 24.14
C ASP A 160 -9.36 7.91 23.93
N ALA A 161 -9.47 8.48 22.71
CA ALA A 161 -8.90 9.78 22.38
C ALA A 161 -9.73 10.92 23.00
N LEU A 162 -9.18 11.54 24.05
CA LEU A 162 -9.85 12.61 24.81
C LEU A 162 -9.23 14.00 24.58
N THR A 163 -8.01 14.07 24.06
CA THR A 163 -7.30 15.35 23.82
C THR A 163 -6.90 15.52 22.36
N ILE A 164 -6.66 16.77 21.96
CA ILE A 164 -6.15 17.08 20.62
C ILE A 164 -4.77 16.46 20.36
N SER A 165 -3.95 16.35 21.40
CA SER A 165 -2.62 15.73 21.32
C SER A 165 -2.73 14.24 20.94
N ASP A 166 -3.76 13.55 21.43
CA ASP A 166 -4.00 12.14 21.12
C ASP A 166 -4.39 11.96 19.67
N SER A 167 -5.28 12.81 19.17
CA SER A 167 -5.65 12.82 17.74
C SER A 167 -4.46 13.10 16.85
N CYS A 168 -3.64 14.10 17.19
CA CYS A 168 -2.42 14.42 16.44
C CYS A 168 -1.43 13.24 16.44
N ARG A 169 -1.27 12.54 17.56
CA ARG A 169 -0.43 11.35 17.68
C ARG A 169 -0.92 10.21 16.78
N LEU A 170 -2.22 9.94 16.77
CA LEU A 170 -2.82 8.91 15.92
C LEU A 170 -2.73 9.27 14.43
N ILE A 171 -2.98 10.53 14.07
CA ILE A 171 -2.77 11.04 12.71
C ILE A 171 -1.30 10.91 12.29
N ALA A 172 -0.37 11.30 13.16
CA ALA A 172 1.07 11.20 12.90
C ALA A 172 1.51 9.77 12.64
N SER A 173 0.97 8.80 13.39
CA SER A 173 1.28 7.39 13.19
C SER A 173 0.84 6.88 11.81
N GLY A 174 -0.33 7.31 11.34
CA GLY A 174 -0.83 6.96 10.02
C GLY A 174 -0.05 7.64 8.88
N LEU A 175 0.27 8.92 9.04
CA LEU A 175 1.12 9.67 8.10
C LEU A 175 2.51 9.06 7.98
N SER A 176 3.10 8.62 9.10
CA SER A 176 4.45 8.06 9.13
C SER A 176 4.58 6.84 8.20
N VAL A 177 3.69 5.86 8.33
CA VAL A 177 3.68 4.68 7.45
C VAL A 177 3.22 5.04 6.04
N GLY A 178 2.20 5.90 5.90
CA GLY A 178 1.65 6.27 4.59
C GLY A 178 2.71 6.90 3.68
N LEU A 179 3.39 7.95 4.17
CA LEU A 179 4.45 8.64 3.42
C LEU A 179 5.71 7.77 3.29
N GLY A 180 6.12 7.10 4.36
CA GLY A 180 7.30 6.25 4.37
C GLY A 180 7.22 5.04 3.44
N SER A 181 6.01 4.65 3.01
CA SER A 181 5.78 3.57 2.06
C SER A 181 6.00 3.97 0.59
N ILE A 182 5.94 5.26 0.26
CA ILE A 182 5.93 5.74 -1.14
C ILE A 182 7.24 5.40 -1.86
N GLY A 183 8.37 5.77 -1.26
CA GLY A 183 9.70 5.55 -1.84
C GLY A 183 9.99 4.07 -2.08
N PRO A 184 9.88 3.20 -1.06
CA PRO A 184 10.07 1.76 -1.20
C PRO A 184 9.14 1.11 -2.21
N ALA A 185 7.84 1.46 -2.22
CA ALA A 185 6.89 0.89 -3.18
C ALA A 185 7.31 1.16 -4.64
N ILE A 186 7.72 2.40 -4.94
CA ILE A 186 8.23 2.78 -6.26
C ILE A 186 9.54 2.05 -6.57
N GLY A 187 10.45 1.98 -5.62
CA GLY A 187 11.75 1.31 -5.77
C GLY A 187 11.61 -0.19 -6.05
N LEU A 188 10.78 -0.89 -5.28
CA LEU A 188 10.49 -2.31 -5.43
C LEU A 188 9.89 -2.59 -6.82
N ALA A 189 8.90 -1.80 -7.24
CA ALA A 189 8.26 -1.98 -8.54
C ALA A 189 9.19 -1.69 -9.73
N LEU A 190 10.03 -0.65 -9.65
CA LEU A 190 11.04 -0.35 -10.67
C LEU A 190 12.07 -1.48 -10.77
N PHE A 191 12.55 -1.95 -9.63
CA PHE A 191 13.51 -3.03 -9.56
C PHE A 191 12.93 -4.33 -10.12
N ALA A 192 11.72 -4.72 -9.71
CA ALA A 192 10.99 -5.87 -10.22
C ALA A 192 10.79 -5.80 -11.74
N LYS A 193 10.38 -4.63 -12.25
CA LYS A 193 10.27 -4.38 -13.70
C LYS A 193 11.59 -4.63 -14.42
N ALA A 194 12.70 -4.11 -13.90
CA ALA A 194 14.03 -4.30 -14.48
C ALA A 194 14.47 -5.78 -14.43
N ALA A 195 14.25 -6.44 -13.30
CA ALA A 195 14.56 -7.85 -13.08
C ALA A 195 13.82 -8.76 -14.08
N ILE A 196 12.51 -8.56 -14.23
CA ILE A 196 11.67 -9.35 -15.15
C ILE A 196 12.05 -9.07 -16.62
N ASN A 197 12.36 -7.82 -16.98
CA ASN A 197 12.89 -7.51 -18.31
C ASN A 197 14.21 -8.23 -18.59
N GLY A 198 15.10 -8.35 -17.60
CA GLY A 198 16.33 -9.12 -17.69
C GLY A 198 16.09 -10.60 -17.97
N LEU A 199 15.08 -11.21 -17.32
CA LEU A 199 14.67 -12.59 -17.60
C LEU A 199 14.18 -12.75 -19.04
N GLY A 200 13.48 -11.76 -19.57
CA GLY A 200 13.04 -11.72 -20.98
C GLY A 200 14.19 -11.68 -21.99
N ILE A 201 15.41 -11.28 -21.58
CA ILE A 201 16.61 -11.29 -22.42
C ILE A 201 17.37 -12.62 -22.27
N SER A 202 17.61 -13.07 -21.03
CA SER A 202 18.37 -14.29 -20.76
C SER A 202 17.75 -15.17 -19.68
N ARG A 203 17.21 -16.32 -20.09
CA ARG A 203 16.67 -17.34 -19.17
C ARG A 203 17.74 -18.11 -18.38
N THR A 204 18.99 -18.14 -18.85
CA THR A 204 20.07 -18.91 -18.20
C THR A 204 20.52 -18.26 -16.89
N THR A 205 20.31 -16.95 -16.74
CA THR A 205 20.67 -16.18 -15.55
C THR A 205 19.61 -16.25 -14.44
N TYR A 206 18.51 -16.98 -14.63
CA TYR A 206 17.37 -16.99 -13.69
C TYR A 206 17.75 -17.17 -12.22
N ASN A 207 18.52 -18.22 -11.88
CA ASN A 207 18.87 -18.51 -10.48
C ASN A 207 19.70 -17.40 -9.82
N LYS A 208 20.60 -16.77 -10.60
CA LYS A 208 21.42 -15.65 -10.13
C LYS A 208 20.56 -14.40 -9.93
N LEU A 209 19.68 -14.13 -10.88
CA LEU A 209 18.80 -12.97 -10.85
C LEU A 209 17.76 -13.09 -9.73
N PHE A 210 17.20 -14.28 -9.52
CA PHE A 210 16.27 -14.58 -8.42
C PHE A 210 16.88 -14.29 -7.05
N SER A 211 18.06 -14.84 -6.77
CA SER A 211 18.71 -14.65 -5.47
C SER A 211 19.09 -13.18 -5.24
N PHE A 212 19.60 -12.52 -6.28
CA PHE A 212 19.95 -11.10 -6.22
C PHE A 212 18.71 -10.21 -6.03
N THR A 213 17.59 -10.56 -6.66
CA THR A 213 16.34 -9.81 -6.54
C THR A 213 15.82 -9.82 -5.12
N LEU A 214 15.77 -10.98 -4.46
CA LEU A 214 15.29 -11.08 -3.08
C LEU A 214 16.11 -10.21 -2.12
N ILE A 215 17.44 -10.23 -2.26
CA ILE A 215 18.33 -9.44 -1.41
C ILE A 215 18.13 -7.94 -1.67
N SER A 216 18.02 -7.56 -2.95
CA SER A 216 17.85 -6.15 -3.32
C SER A 216 16.50 -5.61 -2.87
N GLU A 217 15.42 -6.36 -3.06
CA GLU A 217 14.08 -5.97 -2.61
C GLU A 217 14.02 -5.85 -1.08
N ALA A 218 14.63 -6.78 -0.34
CA ALA A 218 14.73 -6.66 1.12
C ALA A 218 15.47 -5.38 1.58
N ILE A 219 16.51 -4.95 0.86
CA ILE A 219 17.22 -3.70 1.16
C ILE A 219 16.34 -2.49 0.84
N ILE A 220 15.67 -2.50 -0.31
CA ILE A 220 14.76 -1.40 -0.73
C ILE A 220 13.59 -1.25 0.26
N GLU A 221 13.15 -2.33 0.89
CA GLU A 221 12.04 -2.35 1.85
C GLU A 221 12.40 -1.73 3.21
N THR A 222 13.68 -1.61 3.58
CA THR A 222 14.10 -1.13 4.91
C THR A 222 13.49 0.21 5.38
N PRO A 223 13.25 1.23 4.51
CA PRO A 223 12.61 2.48 4.94
C PRO A 223 11.15 2.29 5.38
N VAL A 224 10.44 1.29 4.85
CA VAL A 224 9.08 0.91 5.31
C VAL A 224 9.15 0.46 6.76
N ILE A 225 10.15 -0.36 7.10
CA ILE A 225 10.35 -0.88 8.45
C ILE A 225 10.62 0.28 9.41
N PHE A 226 11.47 1.24 9.04
CA PHE A 226 11.74 2.41 9.90
C PHE A 226 10.48 3.25 10.14
N SER A 227 9.70 3.49 9.09
CA SER A 227 8.44 4.23 9.17
C SER A 227 7.40 3.49 10.02
N PHE A 228 7.32 2.16 9.87
CA PHE A 228 6.47 1.31 10.69
C PHE A 228 6.88 1.33 12.16
N VAL A 229 8.19 1.27 12.47
CA VAL A 229 8.69 1.36 13.84
C VAL A 229 8.33 2.71 14.47
N VAL A 230 8.50 3.83 13.76
CA VAL A 230 8.13 5.16 14.26
C VAL A 230 6.62 5.24 14.51
N ALA A 231 5.80 4.74 13.59
CA ALA A 231 4.35 4.69 13.78
C ALA A 231 3.94 3.87 15.01
N ILE A 232 4.56 2.71 15.24
CA ILE A 232 4.32 1.89 16.42
C ILE A 232 4.76 2.63 17.70
N ILE A 233 5.91 3.30 17.71
CA ILE A 233 6.35 4.12 18.85
C ILE A 233 5.33 5.21 19.16
N LEU A 234 4.86 5.94 18.13
CA LEU A 234 3.82 6.95 18.30
C LEU A 234 2.52 6.34 18.84
N LEU A 235 2.13 5.15 18.39
CA LEU A 235 0.93 4.43 18.86
C LEU A 235 1.01 4.00 20.33
N PHE A 236 2.20 3.83 20.91
CA PHE A 236 2.34 3.39 22.30
C PHE A 236 2.87 4.46 23.26
N ILE A 237 3.21 5.66 22.78
CA ILE A 237 3.49 6.80 23.66
C ILE A 237 2.21 7.18 24.42
N THR A 238 2.30 7.14 25.75
CA THR A 238 1.24 7.61 26.63
C THR A 238 1.23 9.15 26.64
N PRO A 239 0.15 9.78 26.16
CA PRO A 239 -0.01 11.22 26.28
C PRO A 239 -0.18 11.59 27.76
N LYS A 240 0.41 12.72 28.17
CA LYS A 240 0.23 13.22 29.53
C LYS A 240 -1.25 13.53 29.75
N PRO A 241 -1.88 13.00 30.81
CA PRO A 241 -3.29 13.24 31.05
C PRO A 241 -3.48 14.72 31.41
N GLN A 242 -4.48 15.36 30.78
CA GLN A 242 -5.15 16.60 31.23
C GLN A 242 -4.69 17.97 30.69
N THR A 243 -3.72 18.08 29.78
CA THR A 243 -3.45 19.37 29.10
C THR A 243 -3.71 19.29 27.60
N ASN A 244 -4.63 20.13 27.10
CA ASN A 244 -4.80 20.42 25.66
C ASN A 244 -3.59 21.19 25.13
N ASP A 245 -2.40 20.60 25.24
CA ASP A 245 -1.16 21.22 24.81
C ASP A 245 -1.00 20.99 23.31
N LEU A 246 -1.37 22.00 22.52
CA LEU A 246 -1.25 21.99 21.07
C LEU A 246 0.20 21.77 20.64
N LEU A 247 1.18 22.25 21.42
CA LEU A 247 2.59 22.10 21.12
C LEU A 247 2.99 20.61 21.14
N ALA A 248 2.48 19.85 22.10
CA ALA A 248 2.69 18.40 22.16
C ALA A 248 2.13 17.71 20.90
N GLY A 249 0.92 18.10 20.47
CA GLY A 249 0.33 17.60 19.21
C GLY A 249 1.20 17.87 17.99
N ILE A 250 1.76 19.08 17.86
CA ILE A 250 2.66 19.45 16.77
C ILE A 250 3.96 18.63 16.81
N THR A 251 4.51 18.35 18.00
CA THR A 251 5.73 17.53 18.11
C THR A 251 5.50 16.10 17.61
N PHE A 252 4.32 15.52 17.86
CA PHE A 252 3.97 14.21 17.31
C PHE A 252 3.81 14.24 15.80
N LEU A 253 3.16 15.27 15.24
CA LEU A 253 3.04 15.43 13.80
C LEU A 253 4.41 15.60 13.13
N ALA A 254 5.31 16.39 13.72
CA ALA A 254 6.68 16.55 13.24
C ALA A 254 7.45 15.21 13.26
N ALA A 255 7.25 14.39 14.30
CA ALA A 255 7.84 13.06 14.38
C ALA A 255 7.26 12.09 13.34
N GLY A 256 5.98 12.22 12.97
CA GLY A 256 5.39 11.41 11.90
C GLY A 256 5.86 11.84 10.50
N LEU A 257 6.04 13.14 10.28
CA LEU A 257 6.46 13.67 8.98
C LEU A 257 7.94 13.43 8.66
N CYS A 258 8.80 13.18 9.66
CA CYS A 258 10.22 12.95 9.43
C CYS A 258 10.54 11.59 8.79
N THR A 259 9.56 10.69 8.68
CA THR A 259 9.74 9.36 8.07
C THR A 259 9.41 9.31 6.58
N GLY A 260 8.90 10.40 6.01
CA GLY A 260 8.58 10.53 4.58
C GLY A 260 9.71 11.10 3.76
#